data_AF-S9NYZ0-F1
#
_entry.id   AF-S9NYZ0-F1
#
_cell.length_a   1.000
_cell.length_b   1.000
_cell.length_c   1.000
_cell.angle_alpha   90.00
_cell.angle_beta   90.00
_cell.angle_gamma   90.00
#
_symmetry.space_group_name_H-M   'P 1'
#
loop_
_entity.id
_entity.type
_entity.pdbx_description
1 polymer ?
#
loop_
_entity_poly.entity_id
_entity_poly.type
_entity_poly.pdbx_seq_one_letter_code
_entity_poly.pdbx_strand_id
1 'polypeptide(L)'
;MDTGLRFADVLIIEEGLFTKGPPRVETLSFKSRDLSRLKGKALEAQMMEDAREALRKYGETVDIRRDSLRPLLRESSQVPVSRVRLVYEGGALMIKDVAEMDLALNKVQGEVPGVEVLFQ
;
A
#
# COMPACT_ATOMS: atom_id res chain seq x y z
N MET A 1 22.95 -11.29 8.75
CA MET A 1 22.85 -9.90 8.30
C MET A 1 21.62 -9.81 7.43
N ASP A 2 20.60 -9.07 7.87
CA ASP A 2 19.51 -8.70 6.97
C ASP A 2 20.13 -7.86 5.85
N THR A 3 19.90 -8.25 4.60
CA THR A 3 20.50 -7.57 3.44
C THR A 3 19.91 -6.18 3.23
N GLY A 4 18.82 -5.84 3.94
CA GLY A 4 18.05 -4.61 3.75
C GLY A 4 17.30 -4.59 2.42
N LEU A 5 17.40 -5.65 1.61
CA LEU A 5 16.68 -5.80 0.36
C LEU A 5 15.26 -6.27 0.66
N ARG A 6 14.30 -5.45 0.26
CA ARG A 6 12.87 -5.77 0.36
C ARG A 6 12.25 -5.68 -1.02
N PHE A 7 11.32 -6.58 -1.27
CA PHE A 7 10.55 -6.59 -2.51
C PHE A 7 9.26 -5.84 -2.26
N ALA A 8 8.82 -5.05 -3.24
CA ALA A 8 7.47 -4.51 -3.33
C ALA A 8 6.78 -5.19 -4.51
N ASP A 9 5.47 -5.44 -4.40
CA ASP A 9 4.74 -6.09 -5.50
C ASP A 9 4.71 -5.14 -6.71
N VAL A 10 4.36 -3.87 -6.46
CA VAL A 10 4.52 -2.78 -7.43
C VAL A 10 5.01 -1.51 -6.73
N LEU A 11 5.96 -0.82 -7.36
CA LEU A 11 6.45 0.50 -6.98
C LEU A 11 6.04 1.51 -8.06
N ILE A 12 5.29 2.55 -7.68
CA ILE A 12 4.90 3.65 -8.55
C ILE A 12 5.77 4.86 -8.21
N ILE A 13 6.42 5.42 -9.23
CA ILE A 13 7.19 6.65 -9.10
C ILE A 13 6.61 7.65 -10.09
N GLU A 14 5.96 8.68 -9.57
CA GLU A 14 5.43 9.78 -10.37
C GLU A 14 6.47 10.89 -10.46
N GLU A 15 6.95 11.14 -11.66
CA GLU A 15 7.90 12.21 -11.95
C GLU A 15 7.15 13.55 -11.86
N GLY A 16 7.48 14.36 -10.86
CA GLY A 16 6.82 15.64 -10.54
C GLY A 16 7.10 16.76 -11.55
N LEU A 17 7.02 16.49 -12.86
CA LEU A 17 7.27 17.43 -13.96
C LEU A 17 6.57 18.78 -13.78
N PHE A 18 5.42 18.81 -13.09
CA PHE A 18 4.66 20.04 -12.82
C PHE A 18 4.88 20.65 -11.42
N THR A 19 5.42 19.92 -10.46
CA THR A 19 5.46 20.36 -9.04
C THR A 19 6.82 20.85 -8.56
N LYS A 20 7.89 20.72 -9.37
CA LYS A 20 9.29 21.03 -8.98
C LYS A 20 9.76 20.33 -7.68
N GLY A 21 8.96 19.43 -7.10
CA GLY A 21 9.22 18.73 -5.85
C GLY A 21 9.94 17.39 -6.07
N PRO A 22 10.32 16.69 -4.98
CA PRO A 22 10.80 15.31 -5.09
C PRO A 22 9.72 14.42 -5.73
N PRO A 23 10.10 13.33 -6.42
CA PRO A 23 9.15 12.42 -7.02
C PRO A 23 8.24 11.81 -5.94
N ARG A 24 6.97 11.59 -6.30
CA ARG A 24 6.03 10.92 -5.40
C ARG A 24 6.19 9.42 -5.58
N VAL A 25 6.41 8.73 -4.47
CA VAL A 25 6.56 7.27 -4.44
C VAL A 25 5.38 6.64 -3.73
N GLU A 26 4.78 5.64 -4.35
CA GLU A 26 3.73 4.81 -3.77
C GLU A 26 4.05 3.33 -3.97
N THR A 27 3.54 2.49 -3.08
CA THR A 27 3.64 1.03 -3.21
C THR A 27 2.25 0.41 -3.28
N LEU A 28 2.11 -0.66 -4.06
CA LEU A 28 0.92 -1.51 -4.01
C LEU A 28 1.30 -2.85 -3.39
N SER A 29 0.43 -3.32 -2.52
CA SER A 29 0.46 -4.63 -1.90
C SER A 29 -0.76 -5.41 -2.37
N PHE A 30 -0.57 -6.45 -3.16
CA PHE A 30 -1.66 -7.29 -3.66
C PHE A 30 -1.95 -8.44 -2.70
N LYS A 31 -3.23 -8.72 -2.47
CA LYS A 31 -3.69 -9.83 -1.63
C LYS A 31 -4.78 -10.63 -2.33
N SER A 32 -4.50 -11.90 -2.61
CA SER A 32 -5.50 -12.90 -3.00
C SER A 32 -6.04 -13.59 -1.75
N ARG A 33 -6.83 -12.86 -0.94
CA ARG A 33 -7.41 -13.38 0.31
C ARG A 33 -8.91 -13.62 0.13
N ASP A 34 -9.37 -14.80 0.55
CA ASP A 34 -10.80 -15.10 0.64
C ASP A 34 -11.43 -14.34 1.84
N LEU A 35 -11.95 -13.15 1.58
CA LEU A 35 -12.73 -12.37 2.52
C LEU A 35 -14.19 -12.82 2.57
N SER A 36 -14.69 -13.55 1.57
CA SER A 36 -16.12 -13.92 1.42
C SER A 36 -16.70 -14.67 2.62
N ARG A 37 -15.83 -15.34 3.40
CA ARG A 37 -16.18 -16.11 4.59
C ARG A 37 -16.10 -15.32 5.89
N LEU A 38 -15.52 -14.12 5.86
CA LEU A 38 -15.32 -13.27 7.03
C LEU A 38 -16.47 -12.29 7.19
N LYS A 39 -16.82 -11.99 8.45
CA LYS A 39 -17.88 -11.05 8.82
C LYS A 39 -17.53 -10.28 10.08
N GLY A 40 -18.08 -9.08 10.20
CA GLY A 40 -17.97 -8.15 11.31
C GLY A 40 -16.54 -8.02 11.80
N LYS A 41 -16.35 -8.25 13.10
CA LYS A 41 -15.04 -8.14 13.75
C LYS A 41 -13.94 -9.01 13.15
N ALA A 42 -14.28 -10.17 12.56
CA ALA A 42 -13.28 -11.03 11.94
C ALA A 42 -12.75 -10.42 10.63
N LEU A 43 -13.63 -9.81 9.84
CA LEU A 43 -13.25 -9.08 8.64
C LEU A 43 -12.40 -7.85 9.00
N GLU A 44 -12.86 -7.05 9.96
CA GLU A 44 -12.13 -5.87 10.44
C GLU A 44 -10.72 -6.23 10.93
N ALA A 45 -10.60 -7.26 11.78
CA ALA A 45 -9.33 -7.71 12.32
C ALA A 45 -8.37 -8.17 11.22
N GLN A 46 -8.89 -8.94 10.25
CA GLN A 46 -8.10 -9.40 9.12
C GLN A 46 -7.60 -8.23 8.27
N MET A 47 -8.48 -7.29 7.90
CA MET A 47 -8.10 -6.15 7.06
C MET A 47 -7.14 -5.21 7.78
N MET A 48 -7.28 -5.02 9.10
CA MET A 48 -6.31 -4.26 9.91
C MET A 48 -4.92 -4.91 9.92
N GLU A 49 -4.85 -6.23 10.11
CA GLU A 49 -3.56 -6.92 10.10
C GLU A 49 -2.90 -6.83 8.72
N ASP A 50 -3.66 -7.07 7.65
CA ASP A 50 -3.15 -6.95 6.29
C ASP A 50 -2.66 -5.51 5.99
N ALA A 51 -3.37 -4.48 6.46
CA ALA A 51 -2.97 -3.08 6.31
C ALA A 51 -1.69 -2.76 7.10
N ARG A 52 -1.59 -3.20 8.35
CA ARG A 52 -0.38 -3.01 9.18
C ARG A 52 0.82 -3.74 8.59
N GLU A 53 0.60 -4.94 8.09
CA GLU A 53 1.62 -5.72 7.41
C GLU A 53 2.11 -4.98 6.15
N ALA A 54 1.19 -4.47 5.33
CA ALA A 54 1.52 -3.72 4.13
C ALA A 54 2.30 -2.45 4.46
N LEU A 55 1.88 -1.69 5.47
CA LEU A 55 2.58 -0.48 5.91
C LEU A 55 4.00 -0.80 6.40
N ARG A 56 4.15 -1.84 7.23
CA ARG A 56 5.45 -2.27 7.77
C ARG A 56 6.40 -2.73 6.67
N LYS A 57 5.89 -3.44 5.66
CA LYS A 57 6.71 -3.99 4.57
C LYS A 57 7.05 -2.96 3.51
N TYR A 58 6.11 -2.08 3.18
CA TYR A 58 6.16 -1.27 1.96
C TYR A 58 6.04 0.25 2.20
N GLY A 59 5.87 0.71 3.44
CA GLY A 59 5.70 2.13 3.80
C GLY A 59 6.96 2.82 4.29
N GLU A 60 8.12 2.20 4.16
CA GLU A 60 9.40 2.79 4.59
C GLU A 60 10.03 3.68 3.48
N THR A 61 11.34 3.93 3.59
CA THR A 61 12.11 4.69 2.59
C THR A 61 12.75 3.73 1.59
N VAL A 62 12.66 4.06 0.31
CA VAL A 62 13.26 3.26 -0.78
C VAL A 62 14.52 3.95 -1.31
N ASP A 63 15.56 3.16 -1.60
CA ASP A 63 16.78 3.59 -2.28
C ASP A 63 16.64 3.35 -3.80
N ILE A 64 16.29 4.40 -4.55
CA ILE A 64 16.04 4.30 -5.99
C ILE A 64 17.36 4.36 -6.76
N ARG A 65 17.78 3.22 -7.32
CA ARG A 65 19.04 3.09 -8.08
C ARG A 65 18.91 3.28 -9.59
N ARG A 66 17.75 3.72 -10.07
CA ARG A 66 17.48 3.88 -11.51
C ARG A 66 18.09 5.18 -12.03
N ASP A 67 19.07 5.07 -12.91
CA ASP A 67 19.84 6.22 -13.43
C ASP A 67 18.97 7.29 -14.10
N SER A 68 17.92 6.89 -14.81
CA SER A 68 16.99 7.83 -15.47
C SER A 68 16.25 8.74 -14.48
N LEU A 69 16.13 8.35 -13.21
CA LEU A 69 15.43 9.12 -12.18
C LEU A 69 16.37 9.99 -11.34
N ARG A 70 17.69 9.80 -11.42
CA ARG A 70 18.68 10.56 -10.63
C ARG A 70 18.49 12.09 -10.74
N PRO A 71 18.20 12.70 -11.91
CA PRO A 71 17.98 14.14 -12.00
C PRO A 71 16.80 14.64 -11.14
N LEU A 72 15.81 13.77 -10.89
CA LEU A 72 14.61 14.09 -10.11
C LEU A 72 14.82 13.86 -8.61
N LEU A 73 15.71 12.94 -8.24
CA LEU A 73 15.99 12.54 -6.86
C LEU A 73 16.91 13.54 -6.11
N ARG A 74 17.43 14.55 -6.82
CA ARG A 74 18.33 15.58 -6.26
C ARG A 74 19.50 14.95 -5.47
N GLU A 75 19.73 15.37 -4.23
CA GLU A 75 20.90 15.03 -3.42
C GLU A 75 20.87 13.62 -2.81
N SER A 76 19.72 12.92 -2.85
CA SER A 76 19.58 11.59 -2.24
C SER A 76 18.72 10.65 -3.09
N SER A 77 19.20 9.43 -3.30
CA SER A 77 18.40 8.35 -3.91
C SER A 77 17.32 7.81 -2.97
N GLN A 78 17.33 8.22 -1.70
CA GLN A 78 16.38 7.78 -0.69
C GLN A 78 15.12 8.64 -0.70
N VAL A 79 13.98 8.01 -0.98
CA VAL A 79 12.68 8.67 -1.02
C VAL A 79 11.69 7.94 -0.12
N PRO A 80 10.99 8.65 0.79
CA PRO A 80 9.95 8.03 1.61
C PRO A 80 8.77 7.62 0.75
N VAL A 81 8.21 6.43 1.02
CA VAL A 81 6.93 6.03 0.42
C VAL A 81 5.83 6.91 1.01
N SER A 82 5.15 7.65 0.14
CA SER A 82 4.09 8.59 0.53
C SER A 82 2.76 7.92 0.84
N ARG A 83 2.53 6.73 0.26
CA ARG A 83 1.30 5.96 0.42
C ARG A 83 1.51 4.50 0.08
N VAL A 84 0.90 3.62 0.89
CA VAL A 84 0.78 2.20 0.60
C VAL A 84 -0.65 1.91 0.17
N ARG A 85 -0.84 1.23 -0.96
CA ARG A 85 -2.14 0.79 -1.45
C ARG A 85 -2.29 -0.70 -1.24
N LEU A 86 -3.19 -1.11 -0.35
CA LEU A 86 -3.54 -2.51 -0.16
C LEU A 86 -4.65 -2.88 -1.15
N VAL A 87 -4.34 -3.72 -2.13
CA VAL A 87 -5.26 -4.12 -3.19
C VAL A 87 -5.71 -5.55 -2.96
N TYR A 88 -7.00 -5.74 -2.70
CA TYR A 88 -7.61 -7.07 -2.67
C TYR A 88 -8.10 -7.47 -4.05
N GLU A 89 -7.84 -8.73 -4.40
CA GLU A 89 -8.44 -9.35 -5.58
C GLU A 89 -9.95 -9.52 -5.37
N GLY A 90 -10.76 -8.99 -6.30
CA GLY A 90 -12.21 -9.02 -6.21
C GLY A 90 -12.84 -10.35 -6.64
N GLY A 91 -14.12 -10.28 -7.02
CA GLY A 91 -14.88 -11.42 -7.49
C GLY A 91 -15.34 -12.34 -6.35
N ALA A 92 -15.14 -13.66 -6.50
CA ALA A 92 -15.68 -14.66 -5.57
C ALA A 92 -15.03 -14.63 -4.18
N LEU A 93 -13.89 -13.97 -4.04
CA LEU A 93 -13.14 -13.82 -2.79
C LEU A 93 -13.66 -12.67 -1.92
N MET A 94 -14.58 -11.85 -2.43
CA MET A 94 -15.11 -10.69 -1.72
C MET A 94 -16.35 -11.02 -0.91
N ILE A 95 -16.56 -10.27 0.17
CA ILE A 95 -17.87 -10.27 0.84
C ILE A 95 -18.91 -9.64 -0.10
N LYS A 96 -20.16 -10.09 0.04
CA LYS A 96 -21.27 -9.60 -0.77
C LYS A 96 -21.98 -8.39 -0.16
N ASP A 97 -21.82 -8.19 1.14
CA ASP A 97 -22.46 -7.09 1.86
C ASP A 97 -21.61 -5.82 1.76
N VAL A 98 -22.08 -4.85 0.98
CA VAL A 98 -21.38 -3.58 0.74
C VAL A 98 -21.30 -2.74 2.02
N ALA A 99 -22.34 -2.74 2.85
CA ALA A 99 -22.36 -1.95 4.07
C ALA A 99 -21.35 -2.49 5.10
N GLU A 100 -21.24 -3.82 5.19
CA GLU A 100 -20.22 -4.46 6.01
C GLU A 100 -18.80 -4.15 5.52
N MET A 101 -18.61 -4.05 4.20
CA MET A 101 -17.32 -3.70 3.61
C MET A 101 -16.94 -2.25 3.93
N ASP A 102 -17.88 -1.32 3.73
CA ASP A 102 -17.66 0.11 4.00
C ASP A 102 -17.34 0.37 5.47
N LEU A 103 -18.00 -0.35 6.39
CA LEU A 103 -17.70 -0.26 7.82
C LEU A 103 -16.26 -0.72 8.11
N ALA A 104 -15.85 -1.87 7.55
CA ALA A 104 -14.50 -2.37 7.73
C ALA A 104 -13.44 -1.44 7.12
N LEU A 105 -13.71 -0.87 5.94
CA LEU A 105 -12.83 0.10 5.28
C LEU A 105 -12.63 1.37 6.10
N ASN A 106 -13.73 1.98 6.55
CA ASN A 106 -13.68 3.18 7.37
C ASN A 106 -12.91 2.93 8.67
N LYS A 107 -13.08 1.75 9.27
CA LYS A 107 -12.35 1.36 10.46
C LYS A 107 -10.84 1.23 10.19
N VAL A 108 -10.46 0.55 9.11
CA VAL A 108 -9.04 0.40 8.73
C VAL A 108 -8.39 1.74 8.42
N GLN A 109 -9.06 2.61 7.65
CA GLN A 109 -8.54 3.94 7.31
C GLN A 109 -8.34 4.83 8.54
N GLY A 110 -9.20 4.71 9.55
CA GLY A 110 -9.06 5.44 10.81
C GLY A 110 -7.91 4.93 11.70
N GLU A 111 -7.61 3.63 11.65
CA GLU A 111 -6.65 2.97 12.57
C GLU A 111 -5.25 2.79 11.97
N VAL A 112 -5.13 2.74 10.63
CA VAL A 112 -3.87 2.54 9.91
C VAL A 112 -3.65 3.68 8.93
N PRO A 113 -3.31 4.89 9.42
CA PRO A 113 -3.04 6.02 8.54
C PRO A 113 -1.86 5.72 7.61
N GLY A 114 -1.96 6.13 6.35
CA GLY A 114 -0.94 5.90 5.33
C GLY A 114 -1.19 4.66 4.44
N VAL A 115 -2.20 3.84 4.77
CA VAL A 115 -2.67 2.76 3.90
C VAL A 115 -4.02 3.10 3.28
N GLU A 116 -4.11 2.98 1.97
CA GLU A 116 -5.35 3.08 1.21
C GLU A 116 -5.77 1.67 0.76
N VAL A 117 -6.99 1.24 1.11
CA VAL A 117 -7.49 -0.08 0.75
C VAL A 117 -8.33 0.01 -0.52
N LEU A 118 -8.05 -0.83 -1.50
CA LEU A 118 -8.68 -0.89 -2.81
C LEU A 118 -9.11 -2.33 -3.14
N PHE A 119 -10.10 -2.46 -4.02
CA PHE A 119 -10.59 -3.73 -4.54
C PHE A 119 -10.58 -3.68 -6.06
N GLN A 120 -10.10 -4.75 -6.70
CA GLN A 120 -9.98 -4.87 -8.15
C GLN A 120 -11.01 -5.83 -8.74
#